data_AF-A0A317JMJ4-F1
#
_entry.id   AF-A0A317JMJ4-F1
#
_cell.length_a   1.000
_cell.length_b   1.000
_cell.length_c   1.000
_cell.angle_alpha   90.00
_cell.angle_beta   90.00
_cell.angle_gamma   90.00
#
_symmetry.space_group_name_H-M   'P 1'
#
loop_
_entity.id
_entity.type
_entity.pdbx_description
1 polymer ?
#
loop_
_entity_poly.entity_id
_entity_poly.type
_entity_poly.pdbx_seq_one_letter_code
_entity_poly.pdbx_strand_id
1 'polypeptide(L)'
;MLTHLAGQRPGIKIDRVLELVDLHAEVVEAVAFARPVCSDPDDDKFLEAALSAQADYVVTGDKALLAQDGLRGIKVITPRKFLSCL
;
A
#
# COMPACT_ATOMS: atom_id res chain seq x y z
N MET A 1 -3.68 -9.23 -11.51
CA MET A 1 -2.71 -8.13 -11.33
C MET A 1 -1.26 -8.63 -11.23
N LEU A 2 -0.94 -9.58 -10.32
CA LEU A 2 0.42 -10.10 -10.16
C LEU A 2 0.92 -10.95 -11.36
N THR A 3 0.03 -11.72 -11.98
CA THR A 3 0.31 -12.48 -13.22
C THR A 3 0.71 -11.58 -14.39
N HIS A 4 0.21 -10.34 -14.45
CA HIS A 4 0.55 -9.38 -15.49
C HIS A 4 1.96 -8.80 -15.29
N LEU A 5 2.38 -8.58 -14.04
CA LEU A 5 3.72 -8.06 -13.70
C LEU A 5 4.82 -9.11 -13.86
N ALA A 6 4.52 -10.39 -13.60
CA ALA A 6 5.46 -11.49 -13.77
C ALA A 6 5.98 -11.59 -15.22
N GLY A 7 5.14 -11.27 -16.22
CA GLY A 7 5.54 -11.23 -17.63
C GLY A 7 6.46 -10.06 -18.00
N GLN A 8 6.42 -8.97 -17.23
CA GLN A 8 7.23 -7.76 -17.49
C GLN A 8 8.63 -7.82 -16.86
N ARG A 9 8.86 -8.74 -15.91
CA ARG A 9 10.14 -8.92 -15.20
C ARG A 9 10.51 -10.39 -15.05
N PRO A 10 10.97 -11.04 -16.14
CA PRO A 10 11.40 -12.43 -16.08
C PRO A 10 12.53 -12.60 -15.05
N GLY A 11 12.38 -13.57 -14.15
CA GLY A 11 13.36 -13.91 -13.11
C GLY A 11 13.00 -13.49 -11.69
N ILE A 12 11.99 -12.64 -11.48
CA ILE A 12 11.50 -12.32 -10.14
C ILE A 12 10.56 -13.43 -9.65
N LYS A 13 10.96 -14.17 -8.61
CA LYS A 13 10.12 -15.16 -7.92
C LYS A 13 9.26 -14.46 -6.87
N ILE A 14 8.06 -14.03 -7.27
CA ILE A 14 7.17 -13.28 -6.39
C ILE A 14 6.65 -14.11 -5.21
N ASP A 15 6.56 -15.44 -5.38
CA ASP A 15 6.05 -16.35 -4.35
C ASP A 15 6.78 -16.18 -3.02
N ARG A 16 8.09 -15.98 -3.04
CA ARG A 16 8.88 -15.73 -1.82
C ARG A 16 8.52 -14.43 -1.11
N VAL A 17 8.20 -13.40 -1.88
CA VAL A 17 7.76 -12.12 -1.31
C VAL A 17 6.37 -12.26 -0.70
N LEU A 18 5.48 -12.99 -1.38
CA LEU A 18 4.13 -13.25 -0.87
C LEU A 18 4.17 -14.11 0.41
N GLU A 19 4.98 -15.17 0.45
CA GLU A 19 5.21 -15.97 1.65
C GLU A 19 5.66 -15.12 2.85
N LEU A 20 6.57 -14.16 2.62
CA LEU A 20 7.03 -13.25 3.67
C LEU A 20 5.93 -12.30 4.14
N VAL A 21 5.12 -11.78 3.21
CA VAL A 21 3.97 -10.93 3.55
C VAL A 21 2.95 -11.73 4.35
N ASP A 22 2.56 -12.93 3.89
CA ASP A 22 1.60 -13.79 4.58
C ASP A 22 2.06 -14.15 6.01
N LEU A 23 3.36 -14.35 6.20
CA LEU A 23 3.93 -14.70 7.51
C LEU A 23 3.98 -13.51 8.49
N HIS A 24 4.18 -12.28 8.02
CA HIS A 24 4.42 -11.10 8.87
C HIS A 24 3.29 -10.06 8.84
N ALA A 25 2.30 -10.20 7.96
CA ALA A 25 1.20 -9.26 7.86
C ALA A 25 0.24 -9.39 9.05
N GLU A 26 -0.29 -8.25 9.48
CA GLU A 26 -1.43 -8.19 10.37
C GLU A 26 -2.70 -8.01 9.53
N VAL A 27 -3.70 -8.86 9.76
CA VAL A 27 -5.01 -8.73 9.11
C VAL A 27 -5.88 -7.82 9.95
N VAL A 28 -6.30 -6.69 9.38
CA VAL A 28 -7.14 -5.70 10.04
C VAL A 28 -8.49 -5.55 9.33
N GLU A 29 -9.53 -5.29 10.09
CA GLU A 29 -10.81 -4.84 9.54
C GLU A 29 -10.74 -3.33 9.27
N ALA A 30 -10.77 -2.96 7.99
CA ALA A 30 -10.70 -1.57 7.57
C ALA A 30 -12.02 -0.85 7.90
N VAL A 31 -11.93 0.29 8.60
CA VAL A 31 -13.09 1.17 8.82
C VAL A 31 -13.24 2.09 7.63
N ALA A 32 -14.33 1.93 6.89
CA ALA A 32 -14.61 2.71 5.70
C ALA A 32 -14.74 4.22 6.01
N PHE A 33 -14.29 5.06 5.10
CA PHE A 33 -14.52 6.50 5.16
C PHE A 33 -15.99 6.82 4.95
N ALA A 34 -16.46 7.86 5.66
CA ALA A 34 -17.83 8.35 5.50
C ALA A 34 -18.09 8.95 4.10
N ARG A 35 -17.03 9.32 3.38
CA ARG A 35 -17.06 9.83 2.00
C ARG A 35 -15.75 9.49 1.30
N PRO A 36 -15.75 9.32 -0.03
CA PRO A 36 -14.53 9.07 -0.76
C PRO A 36 -13.49 10.18 -0.55
N VAL A 37 -12.22 9.79 -0.41
CA VAL A 37 -11.10 10.73 -0.24
C VAL A 37 -10.22 10.75 -1.48
N CYS A 38 -9.92 9.57 -2.02
CA CYS A 38 -9.27 9.42 -3.30
C CYS A 38 -10.19 9.82 -4.46
N SER A 39 -9.59 10.26 -5.56
CA SER A 39 -10.31 10.54 -6.80
C SER A 39 -10.87 9.27 -7.47
N ASP A 40 -10.21 8.13 -7.25
CA ASP A 40 -10.77 6.79 -7.49
C ASP A 40 -11.20 6.22 -6.13
N PRO A 41 -12.51 6.03 -5.87
CA PRO A 41 -12.98 5.46 -4.60
C PRO A 41 -12.41 4.07 -4.29
N ASP A 42 -11.99 3.30 -5.30
CA ASP A 42 -11.40 1.96 -5.08
C ASP A 42 -10.01 2.02 -4.42
N ASP A 43 -9.37 3.19 -4.41
CA ASP A 43 -8.08 3.43 -3.77
C ASP A 43 -8.18 3.75 -2.27
N ASP A 44 -9.36 4.16 -1.78
CA ASP A 44 -9.56 4.51 -0.37
C ASP A 44 -9.22 3.35 0.57
N LYS A 45 -9.48 2.11 0.14
CA LYS A 45 -9.19 0.89 0.92
C LYS A 45 -7.74 0.80 1.42
N PHE A 46 -6.78 1.36 0.68
CA PHE A 46 -5.37 1.34 1.09
C PHE A 46 -5.11 2.29 2.27
N LEU A 47 -5.78 3.44 2.29
CA LEU A 47 -5.67 4.44 3.35
C LEU A 47 -6.52 4.05 4.56
N GLU A 48 -7.70 3.48 4.34
CA GLU A 48 -8.55 2.91 5.38
C GLU A 48 -7.85 1.77 6.14
N ALA A 49 -7.22 0.84 5.42
CA ALA A 49 -6.43 -0.23 6.02
C ALA A 49 -5.27 0.33 6.85
N ALA A 50 -4.53 1.30 6.32
CA ALA A 50 -3.42 1.93 7.03
C ALA A 50 -3.87 2.66 8.30
N LEU A 51 -5.03 3.33 8.27
CA LEU A 51 -5.60 3.98 9.46
C LEU A 51 -6.06 2.96 10.51
N SER A 52 -6.76 1.91 10.09
CA SER A 52 -7.19 0.83 11.00
C SER A 52 -5.99 0.12 11.64
N ALA A 53 -4.92 -0.09 10.87
CA ALA A 53 -3.67 -0.69 11.36
C ALA A 53 -2.77 0.29 12.12
N GLN A 54 -3.13 1.57 12.22
CA GLN A 54 -2.29 2.63 12.79
C GLN A 54 -0.88 2.67 12.17
N ALA A 55 -0.81 2.42 10.86
CA ALA A 55 0.45 2.36 10.13
C ALA A 55 1.06 3.76 9.97
N ASP A 56 2.37 3.85 10.18
CA ASP A 56 3.13 5.09 9.96
C ASP A 56 3.23 5.47 8.46
N TYR A 57 3.23 4.45 7.59
CA TYR A 57 3.52 4.60 6.16
C TYR A 57 2.59 3.77 5.28
N VAL A 58 2.19 4.37 4.16
CA VAL A 58 1.73 3.63 2.96
C VAL A 58 2.82 3.73 1.91
N VAL A 59 3.32 2.58 1.46
CA VAL A 59 4.42 2.50 0.49
C VAL A 59 3.84 2.14 -0.88
N THR A 60 3.92 3.07 -1.85
CA THR A 60 3.32 2.87 -3.18
C THR A 60 4.10 3.55 -4.30
N GLY A 61 4.06 2.96 -5.49
CA GLY A 61 4.54 3.59 -6.72
C GLY A 61 3.45 4.34 -7.50
N ASP A 62 2.21 4.25 -7.06
CA ASP A 62 1.05 4.87 -7.71
C ASP A 62 1.02 6.38 -7.44
N LYS A 63 0.89 7.19 -8.51
CA LYS A 63 0.92 8.65 -8.40
C LYS A 63 -0.35 9.25 -7.78
N ALA A 64 -1.51 8.63 -7.99
CA ALA A 64 -2.77 9.09 -7.43
C ALA A 64 -2.79 8.87 -5.91
N LEU A 65 -2.31 7.70 -5.45
CA LEU A 65 -2.15 7.44 -4.01
C LEU A 65 -1.07 8.32 -3.38
N LEU A 66 0.08 8.53 -4.03
CA LEU A 66 1.12 9.44 -3.53
C LEU A 66 0.62 10.88 -3.32
N ALA A 67 -0.39 11.31 -4.07
CA ALA A 67 -1.02 12.62 -3.88
C ALA A 67 -1.80 12.74 -2.57
N GLN A 68 -2.06 11.63 -1.86
CA GLN A 68 -2.75 11.58 -0.57
C GLN A 68 -1.77 11.63 0.64
N ASP A 69 -0.50 11.96 0.42
CA ASP A 69 0.50 12.09 1.48
C ASP A 69 0.04 13.07 2.58
N GLY A 70 0.20 12.66 3.84
CA GLY A 70 -0.21 13.42 5.02
C GLY A 70 -1.68 13.24 5.40
N LEU A 71 -2.47 12.44 4.67
CA LEU A 71 -3.85 12.16 5.04
C LEU A 71 -3.92 11.57 6.45
N ARG A 72 -4.57 12.29 7.37
CA ARG A 72 -4.80 11.87 8.76
C ARG A 72 -3.52 11.40 9.47
N GLY A 73 -2.37 11.98 9.12
CA GLY A 73 -1.07 11.68 9.74
C GLY A 73 -0.28 10.55 9.09
N ILE A 74 -0.85 9.82 8.13
CA ILE A 74 -0.16 8.76 7.40
C ILE A 74 0.76 9.38 6.35
N LYS A 75 2.00 8.88 6.28
CA LYS A 75 2.95 9.25 5.22
C LYS A 75 2.77 8.32 4.02
N VAL A 76 2.44 8.87 2.87
CA VAL A 76 2.34 8.10 1.62
C VAL A 76 3.61 8.34 0.81
N ILE A 77 4.45 7.30 0.68
CA ILE A 77 5.80 7.44 0.15
C ILE A 77 6.14 6.38 -0.89
N THR A 78 7.15 6.67 -1.70
CA THR A 78 7.65 5.71 -2.69
C THR A 78 8.47 4.61 -2.02
N PRO A 79 8.54 3.39 -2.61
CA PRO A 79 9.42 2.32 -2.12
C PRO A 79 10.88 2.77 -1.98
N ARG A 80 11.38 3.58 -2.92
CA ARG A 80 12.74 4.11 -2.86
C ARG A 80 12.95 5.02 -1.63
N LYS A 81 11.97 5.85 -1.29
CA LYS A 81 12.04 6.74 -0.11
C LYS A 81 11.95 5.93 1.19
N PHE A 82 11.11 4.91 1.24
CA PHE A 82 10.98 4.04 2.41
C PHE A 82 12.28 3.33 2.77
N LEU A 83 13.04 2.88 1.77
CA LEU A 83 14.37 2.28 1.97
C LEU A 83 15.40 3.22 2.61
N SER A 84 15.17 4.53 2.58
CA SER A 84 16.03 5.53 3.27
C SER A 84 15.50 5.92 4.65
N CYS A 85 14.34 5.40 5.06
CA CYS A 85 13.78 5.59 6.40
C CYS A 85 14.13 4.44 7.36
N LEU A 86 14.55 3.29 6.81
CA LEU A 86 15.18 2.18 7.54
C LEU A 86 16.63 2.55 7.90
#